data_AF-A0A971CJC2-F1
#
_entry.id   AF-A0A971CJC2-F1
#
_cell.length_a   1.000
_cell.length_b   1.000
_cell.length_c   1.000
_cell.angle_alpha   90.00
_cell.angle_beta   90.00
_cell.angle_gamma   90.00
#
_symmetry.space_group_name_H-M   'P 1'
#
loop_
_entity.id
_entity.type
_entity.pdbx_description
1 polymer ?
#
loop_
_entity_poly.entity_id
_entity_poly.type
_entity_poly.pdbx_seq_one_letter_code
_entity_poly.pdbx_strand_id
1 'polypeptide(L)'
;MRRFLTISIVLMVLSWGGILQSEQLTADATARVPALDSFHQVIARIWHEAWPKKDTAMLRQLLPEVEKGTADVAAAKLPAILHEKQQTWDENVGKLREAAAEYKSAAGSGDDSRLLNAAEILHARFEGLVRAIRPVLKELDDFHSVLYMLYHHHVPGNEMEKVKASAAELTQKMDLLNAATLPGRLKEKEPEFQAARSRLAESVGAFAAGTASGDEKAISDALESVHADYQALEKILQ
;
A
#
# COMPACT_ATOMS: atom_id res chain seq x y z
N MET A 1 2.37 -66.42 -0.07
CA MET A 1 1.32 -65.39 -0.17
C MET A 1 1.45 -64.43 1.01
N ARG A 2 1.24 -63.12 0.74
CA ARG A 2 1.18 -61.97 1.68
C ARG A 2 2.51 -61.53 2.29
N ARG A 3 2.86 -60.24 2.36
CA ARG A 3 2.27 -58.97 1.89
C ARG A 3 3.40 -57.93 2.02
N PHE A 4 3.83 -57.33 0.92
CA PHE A 4 4.52 -56.05 0.94
C PHE A 4 3.45 -54.98 1.19
N LEU A 5 3.64 -54.11 2.19
CA LEU A 5 3.26 -52.68 2.19
C LEU A 5 3.48 -52.11 3.61
N THR A 6 4.57 -51.38 3.78
CA THR A 6 4.74 -50.43 4.89
C THR A 6 4.93 -49.05 4.28
N ILE A 7 3.79 -48.39 4.08
CA ILE A 7 3.50 -46.95 4.25
C ILE A 7 4.70 -46.01 4.08
N SER A 8 4.83 -45.42 2.90
CA SER A 8 5.50 -44.13 2.68
C SER A 8 4.44 -43.02 2.70
N ILE A 9 4.15 -42.44 3.86
CA ILE A 9 3.36 -41.20 3.98
C ILE A 9 4.00 -40.32 5.06
N VAL A 10 5.14 -39.71 4.74
CA VAL A 10 5.63 -38.48 5.41
C VAL A 10 6.49 -37.74 4.38
N LEU A 11 5.88 -36.98 3.47
CA LEU A 11 6.59 -36.01 2.59
C LEU A 11 5.61 -35.11 1.80
N MET A 12 4.53 -34.63 2.44
CA MET A 12 3.56 -33.73 1.78
C MET A 12 3.03 -32.60 2.68
N VAL A 13 3.76 -32.25 3.76
CA VAL A 13 3.42 -31.14 4.66
C VAL A 13 4.38 -29.95 4.52
N LEU A 14 5.58 -30.14 3.96
CA LEU A 14 6.61 -29.09 3.85
C LEU A 14 6.37 -28.10 2.69
N SER A 15 5.60 -28.48 1.66
CA SER A 15 5.33 -27.60 0.52
C SER A 15 4.24 -26.56 0.76
N TRP A 16 3.34 -26.77 1.74
CA TRP A 16 2.27 -25.81 2.05
C TRP A 16 2.77 -24.58 2.83
N GLY A 17 3.80 -24.75 3.67
CA GLY A 17 4.39 -23.64 4.44
C GLY A 17 5.06 -22.59 3.56
N GLY A 18 5.76 -23.02 2.50
CA GLY A 18 6.44 -22.11 1.58
C GLY A 18 5.49 -21.24 0.75
N ILE A 19 4.33 -21.78 0.36
CA ILE A 19 3.32 -21.03 -0.42
C ILE A 19 2.71 -19.91 0.45
N LEU A 20 2.26 -20.24 1.67
CA LEU A 20 1.69 -19.26 2.60
C LEU A 20 2.68 -18.15 2.96
N GLN A 21 3.97 -18.48 3.13
CA GLN A 21 5.00 -17.48 3.38
C GLN A 21 5.22 -16.56 2.17
N SER A 22 5.22 -17.10 0.95
CA SER A 22 5.38 -16.30 -0.27
C SER A 22 4.21 -15.36 -0.53
N GLU A 23 2.98 -15.82 -0.28
CA GLU A 23 1.78 -14.98 -0.38
C GLU A 23 1.79 -13.87 0.66
N GLN A 24 2.18 -14.18 1.89
CA GLN A 24 2.29 -13.18 2.95
C GLN A 24 3.36 -12.12 2.64
N LEU A 25 4.55 -12.52 2.16
CA LEU A 25 5.60 -11.58 1.75
C LEU A 25 5.13 -10.67 0.60
N THR A 26 4.40 -11.23 -0.36
CA THR A 26 3.83 -10.45 -1.47
C THR A 26 2.79 -9.45 -0.98
N ALA A 27 1.93 -9.86 -0.05
CA ALA A 27 0.94 -8.98 0.57
C ALA A 27 1.61 -7.87 1.40
N ASP A 28 2.65 -8.20 2.16
CA ASP A 28 3.39 -7.26 2.99
C ASP A 28 4.17 -6.23 2.17
N ALA A 29 4.64 -6.60 0.97
CA ALA A 29 5.35 -5.74 0.02
C ALA A 29 4.44 -4.95 -0.94
N THR A 30 3.11 -5.02 -0.79
CA THR A 30 2.15 -4.31 -1.65
C THR A 30 1.40 -3.26 -0.84
N ALA A 31 1.42 -2.00 -1.27
CA ALA A 31 0.73 -0.88 -0.62
C ALA A 31 -0.81 -0.91 -0.85
N ARG A 32 -1.48 -1.98 -0.42
CA ARG A 32 -2.92 -2.22 -0.65
C ARG A 32 -3.64 -2.69 0.60
N VAL A 33 -4.82 -2.13 0.85
CA VAL A 33 -5.72 -2.54 1.94
C VAL A 33 -7.04 -3.06 1.32
N PRO A 34 -7.26 -4.39 1.24
CA PRO A 34 -8.43 -4.96 0.57
C PRO A 34 -9.78 -4.45 1.09
N ALA A 35 -9.88 -4.12 2.39
CA ALA A 35 -11.09 -3.56 2.98
C ALA A 35 -11.52 -2.22 2.32
N LEU A 36 -10.56 -1.40 1.86
CA LEU A 36 -10.89 -0.16 1.13
C LEU A 36 -11.48 -0.47 -0.25
N ASP A 37 -10.97 -1.48 -0.96
CA ASP A 37 -11.52 -1.85 -2.27
C ASP A 37 -12.94 -2.39 -2.15
N SER A 38 -13.20 -3.21 -1.12
CA SER A 38 -14.55 -3.69 -0.83
C SER A 38 -15.48 -2.53 -0.45
N PHE A 39 -15.04 -1.62 0.44
CA PHE A 39 -15.87 -0.50 0.85
C PHE A 39 -16.10 0.52 -0.27
N HIS A 40 -15.14 0.68 -1.19
CA HIS A 40 -15.30 1.52 -2.38
C HIS A 40 -16.53 1.14 -3.21
N GLN A 41 -16.94 -0.14 -3.27
CA GLN A 41 -18.14 -0.55 -3.99
C GLN A 41 -19.42 0.10 -3.41
N VAL A 42 -19.49 0.22 -2.07
CA VAL A 42 -20.60 0.89 -1.38
C VAL A 42 -20.52 2.40 -1.60
N ILE A 43 -19.33 2.97 -1.43
CA ILE A 43 -19.09 4.40 -1.62
C ILE A 43 -19.41 4.82 -3.07
N ALA A 44 -19.07 4.00 -4.07
CA ALA A 44 -19.39 4.24 -5.47
C ALA A 44 -20.91 4.29 -5.71
N ARG A 45 -21.69 3.37 -5.11
CA ARG A 45 -23.16 3.41 -5.18
C ARG A 45 -23.73 4.67 -4.52
N ILE A 46 -23.18 5.08 -3.37
CA ILE A 46 -23.54 6.34 -2.72
C ILE A 46 -23.27 7.52 -3.66
N TRP A 47 -22.04 7.64 -4.16
CA TRP A 47 -21.55 8.86 -4.80
C TRP A 47 -21.91 8.98 -6.29
N HIS A 48 -21.88 7.87 -7.03
CA HIS A 48 -22.14 7.89 -8.48
C HIS A 48 -23.61 7.61 -8.83
N GLU A 49 -24.40 7.01 -7.93
CA GLU A 49 -25.78 6.64 -8.22
C GLU A 49 -26.79 7.41 -7.35
N ALA A 50 -26.70 7.28 -6.03
CA ALA A 50 -27.73 7.80 -5.12
C ALA A 50 -27.66 9.32 -4.91
N TRP A 51 -26.46 9.83 -4.57
CA TRP A 51 -26.24 11.24 -4.24
C TRP A 51 -26.57 12.20 -5.40
N PRO A 52 -26.15 11.96 -6.66
CA PRO A 52 -26.44 12.86 -7.78
C PRO A 52 -27.95 12.96 -8.09
N LYS A 53 -28.69 11.88 -7.81
CA LYS A 53 -30.15 11.81 -7.99
C LYS A 53 -30.93 12.28 -6.76
N LYS A 54 -30.24 12.61 -5.67
CA LYS A 54 -30.84 12.88 -4.35
C LYS A 54 -31.74 11.74 -3.87
N ASP A 55 -31.36 10.49 -4.16
CA ASP A 55 -32.12 9.30 -3.77
C ASP A 55 -31.89 8.97 -2.29
N THR A 56 -32.59 9.69 -1.42
CA THR A 56 -32.47 9.54 0.03
C THR A 56 -33.07 8.23 0.55
N ALA A 57 -33.89 7.54 -0.26
CA ALA A 57 -34.36 6.19 0.07
C ALA A 57 -33.23 5.18 -0.12
N MET A 58 -32.51 5.23 -1.23
CA MET A 58 -31.34 4.38 -1.48
C MET A 58 -30.21 4.66 -0.48
N LEU A 59 -29.93 5.92 -0.16
CA LEU A 59 -28.95 6.25 0.89
C LEU A 59 -29.29 5.58 2.23
N ARG A 60 -30.56 5.63 2.67
CA ARG A 60 -30.98 4.92 3.89
C ARG A 60 -30.81 3.40 3.77
N GLN A 61 -31.11 2.82 2.61
CA GLN A 61 -30.94 1.38 2.38
C GLN A 61 -29.48 0.93 2.42
N LEU A 62 -28.54 1.79 2.05
CA LEU A 62 -27.10 1.52 2.06
C LEU A 62 -26.47 1.57 3.47
N LEU A 63 -27.18 2.08 4.48
CA LEU A 63 -26.66 2.25 5.84
C LEU A 63 -25.99 0.97 6.42
N PRO A 64 -26.58 -0.24 6.33
CA PRO A 64 -25.93 -1.44 6.85
C PRO A 64 -24.60 -1.75 6.15
N GLU A 65 -24.49 -1.47 4.85
CA GLU A 65 -23.25 -1.65 4.09
C GLU A 65 -22.20 -0.59 4.47
N VAL A 66 -22.63 0.64 4.79
CA VAL A 66 -21.76 1.70 5.32
C VAL A 66 -21.19 1.32 6.69
N GLU A 67 -22.04 0.84 7.60
CA GLU A 67 -21.62 0.41 8.93
C GLU A 67 -20.63 -0.76 8.83
N LYS A 68 -20.93 -1.76 7.99
CA LYS A 68 -20.04 -2.89 7.76
C LYS A 68 -18.70 -2.45 7.15
N GLY A 69 -18.73 -1.68 6.06
CA GLY A 69 -17.51 -1.26 5.37
C GLY A 69 -16.61 -0.39 6.27
N THR A 70 -17.20 0.48 7.07
CA THR A 70 -16.46 1.28 8.06
C THR A 70 -15.82 0.40 9.14
N ALA A 71 -16.55 -0.61 9.64
CA ALA A 71 -16.04 -1.55 10.63
C ALA A 71 -14.90 -2.41 10.07
N ASP A 72 -15.05 -2.92 8.85
CA ASP A 72 -14.03 -3.72 8.18
C ASP A 72 -12.74 -2.92 7.96
N VAL A 73 -12.86 -1.65 7.54
CA VAL A 73 -11.71 -0.74 7.40
C VAL A 73 -11.06 -0.46 8.75
N ALA A 74 -11.84 -0.25 9.81
CA ALA A 74 -11.30 -0.02 11.15
C ALA A 74 -10.60 -1.24 11.74
N ALA A 75 -10.97 -2.46 11.32
CA ALA A 75 -10.34 -3.71 11.73
C ALA A 75 -9.15 -4.10 10.83
N ALA A 76 -8.99 -3.44 9.68
CA ALA A 76 -7.94 -3.77 8.73
C ALA A 76 -6.56 -3.42 9.30
N LYS A 77 -5.64 -4.38 9.18
CA LYS A 77 -4.23 -4.16 9.45
C LYS A 77 -3.57 -3.59 8.21
N LEU A 78 -2.71 -2.59 8.39
CA LEU A 78 -1.85 -2.14 7.30
C LEU A 78 -0.84 -3.25 6.95
N PRO A 79 -0.57 -3.48 5.65
CA PRO A 79 0.56 -4.29 5.23
C PRO A 79 1.87 -3.64 5.73
N ALA A 80 2.91 -4.46 5.95
CA ALA A 80 4.13 -3.99 6.59
C ALA A 80 4.86 -2.88 5.81
N ILE A 81 4.75 -2.84 4.47
CA ILE A 81 5.27 -1.73 3.64
C ILE A 81 4.63 -0.37 3.98
N LEU A 82 3.45 -0.35 4.61
CA LEU A 82 2.74 0.86 5.04
C LEU A 82 2.92 1.17 6.53
N HIS A 83 3.81 0.48 7.26
CA HIS A 83 3.94 0.64 8.72
C HIS A 83 4.22 2.08 9.16
N GLU A 84 5.02 2.85 8.39
CA GLU A 84 5.31 4.25 8.69
C GLU A 84 4.08 5.16 8.58
N LYS A 85 3.02 4.70 7.90
CA LYS A 85 1.75 5.43 7.74
C LYS A 85 0.71 5.07 8.81
N GLN A 86 1.04 4.23 9.79
CA GLN A 86 0.08 3.74 10.80
C GLN A 86 -0.61 4.87 11.57
N GLN A 87 0.14 5.88 12.02
CA GLN A 87 -0.45 7.01 12.74
C GLN A 87 -1.46 7.76 11.85
N THR A 88 -1.07 8.10 10.62
CA THR A 88 -1.93 8.78 9.64
C THR A 88 -3.16 7.94 9.31
N TRP A 89 -3.00 6.62 9.19
CA TRP A 89 -4.09 5.68 8.98
C TRP A 89 -5.11 5.73 10.13
N ASP A 90 -4.64 5.59 11.37
CA ASP A 90 -5.49 5.58 12.57
C ASP A 90 -6.29 6.88 12.70
N GLU A 91 -5.65 8.03 12.45
CA GLU A 91 -6.31 9.35 12.46
C GLU A 91 -7.40 9.45 11.37
N ASN A 92 -7.14 8.96 10.16
CA ASN A 92 -8.11 9.02 9.07
C ASN A 92 -9.24 7.99 9.22
N VAL A 93 -8.96 6.82 9.80
CA VAL A 93 -9.99 5.84 10.21
C VAL A 93 -10.90 6.44 11.27
N GLY A 94 -10.36 7.20 12.24
CA GLY A 94 -11.16 7.95 13.21
C GLY A 94 -12.16 8.90 12.53
N LYS A 95 -11.67 9.73 11.61
CA LYS A 95 -12.51 10.67 10.83
C LYS A 95 -13.56 9.96 9.98
N LEU A 96 -13.23 8.78 9.42
CA LEU A 96 -14.19 7.97 8.67
C LEU A 96 -15.30 7.44 9.58
N ARG A 97 -14.97 6.97 10.79
CA ARG A 97 -15.96 6.50 11.78
C ARG A 97 -16.89 7.61 12.23
N GLU A 98 -16.37 8.81 12.45
CA GLU A 98 -17.18 10.00 12.76
C GLU A 98 -18.16 10.31 11.64
N ALA A 99 -17.70 10.30 10.37
CA ALA A 99 -18.57 10.53 9.22
C ALA A 99 -19.64 9.45 9.06
N ALA A 100 -19.30 8.17 9.31
CA ALA A 100 -20.26 7.08 9.28
C ALA A 100 -21.32 7.19 10.40
N ALA A 101 -20.92 7.66 11.59
CA ALA A 101 -21.84 7.94 12.69
C ALA A 101 -22.81 9.08 12.36
N GLU A 102 -22.33 10.14 11.71
CA GLU A 102 -23.18 11.23 11.24
C GLU A 102 -24.13 10.76 10.13
N TYR A 103 -23.65 9.97 9.17
CA TYR A 103 -24.48 9.33 8.15
C TYR A 103 -25.61 8.51 8.77
N LYS A 104 -25.31 7.69 9.77
CA LYS A 104 -26.30 6.91 10.52
C LYS A 104 -27.33 7.81 11.21
N SER A 105 -26.88 8.86 11.89
CA SER A 105 -27.77 9.80 12.57
C SER A 105 -28.71 10.50 11.58
N ALA A 106 -28.18 10.95 10.44
CA ALA A 106 -28.95 11.64 9.41
C ALA A 106 -29.94 10.71 8.69
N ALA A 107 -29.57 9.45 8.45
CA ALA A 107 -30.46 8.45 7.86
C ALA A 107 -31.72 8.24 8.70
N GLY A 108 -31.59 8.31 10.03
CA GLY A 108 -32.69 8.15 10.99
C GLY A 108 -33.49 9.41 11.31
N SER A 109 -33.05 10.62 10.91
CA SER A 109 -33.68 11.87 11.35
C SER A 109 -34.81 12.38 10.45
N GLY A 110 -35.06 11.74 9.30
CA GLY A 110 -36.01 12.23 8.29
C GLY A 110 -35.58 13.51 7.56
N ASP A 111 -34.38 14.02 7.87
CA ASP A 111 -33.81 15.21 7.24
C ASP A 111 -32.97 14.80 6.03
N ASP A 112 -33.61 14.88 4.86
CA ASP A 112 -33.00 14.51 3.58
C ASP A 112 -31.80 15.39 3.21
N SER A 113 -31.80 16.67 3.59
CA SER A 113 -30.67 17.58 3.30
C SER A 113 -29.46 17.20 4.14
N ARG A 114 -29.68 16.88 5.43
CA ARG A 114 -28.64 16.40 6.32
C ARG A 114 -28.06 15.07 5.84
N LEU A 115 -28.89 14.15 5.36
CA LEU A 115 -28.43 12.86 4.84
C LEU A 115 -27.55 13.01 3.59
N LEU A 116 -27.92 13.91 2.67
CA LEU A 116 -27.10 14.20 1.48
C LEU A 116 -25.74 14.81 1.86
N ASN A 117 -25.72 15.73 2.83
CA ASN A 117 -24.48 16.31 3.33
C ASN A 117 -23.60 15.24 4.01
N ALA A 118 -24.19 14.41 4.87
CA ALA A 118 -23.46 13.33 5.53
C ALA A 118 -22.88 12.30 4.55
N ALA A 119 -23.58 12.01 3.44
CA ALA A 119 -23.10 11.16 2.36
C ALA A 119 -21.88 11.75 1.63
N GLU A 120 -21.90 13.05 1.35
CA GLU A 120 -20.75 13.77 0.76
C GLU A 120 -19.54 13.77 1.70
N ILE A 121 -19.75 14.05 2.99
CA ILE A 121 -18.69 14.00 4.00
C ILE A 121 -18.10 12.60 4.10
N LEU A 122 -18.94 11.55 4.13
CA LEU A 122 -18.49 10.16 4.17
C LEU A 122 -17.60 9.83 2.96
N HIS A 123 -18.03 10.21 1.75
CA HIS A 123 -17.24 10.05 0.53
C HIS A 123 -15.90 10.78 0.63
N ALA A 124 -15.89 12.05 1.05
CA ALA A 124 -14.67 12.83 1.19
C ALA A 124 -13.68 12.25 2.22
N ARG A 125 -14.18 11.71 3.34
CA ARG A 125 -13.34 11.02 4.36
C ARG A 125 -12.78 9.71 3.82
N PHE A 126 -13.58 8.92 3.12
CA PHE A 126 -13.12 7.71 2.46
C PHE A 126 -12.02 8.01 1.43
N GLU A 127 -12.22 9.01 0.57
CA GLU A 127 -11.24 9.42 -0.43
C GLU A 127 -9.95 9.94 0.22
N GLY A 128 -10.06 10.70 1.32
CA GLY A 128 -8.93 11.13 2.14
C GLY A 128 -8.11 9.96 2.68
N LEU A 129 -8.78 8.94 3.25
CA LEU A 129 -8.14 7.73 3.76
C LEU A 129 -7.42 6.95 2.64
N VAL A 130 -8.07 6.77 1.49
CA VAL A 130 -7.45 6.12 0.32
C VAL A 130 -6.22 6.88 -0.15
N ARG A 131 -6.29 8.22 -0.23
CA ARG A 131 -5.14 9.06 -0.61
C ARG A 131 -4.00 9.00 0.40
N ALA A 132 -4.29 8.82 1.68
CA ALA A 132 -3.27 8.77 2.72
C ALA A 132 -2.35 7.55 2.58
N ILE A 133 -2.86 6.44 2.02
CA ILE A 133 -2.07 5.21 1.83
C ILE A 133 -1.63 4.98 0.38
N ARG A 134 -2.31 5.58 -0.60
CA ARG A 134 -1.96 5.38 -2.00
C ARG A 134 -0.69 6.15 -2.35
N PRO A 135 0.23 5.53 -3.10
CA PRO A 135 1.42 6.22 -3.57
C PRO A 135 1.05 7.34 -4.54
N VAL A 136 1.79 8.44 -4.46
CA VAL A 136 1.61 9.59 -5.35
C VAL A 136 2.04 9.27 -6.78
N LEU A 137 3.11 8.48 -6.92
CA LEU A 137 3.62 7.97 -8.19
C LEU A 137 3.69 6.45 -8.11
N LYS A 138 3.14 5.78 -9.13
CA LYS A 138 3.18 4.30 -9.20
C LYS A 138 4.62 3.81 -9.30
N GLU A 139 5.47 4.52 -10.02
CA GLU A 139 6.87 4.15 -10.24
C GLU A 139 7.68 4.17 -8.95
N LEU A 140 7.36 5.09 -8.03
CA LEU A 140 8.01 5.14 -6.71
C LEU A 140 7.55 3.98 -5.80
N ASP A 141 6.28 3.58 -5.89
CA ASP A 141 5.74 2.42 -5.17
C ASP A 141 6.31 1.10 -5.69
N ASP A 142 6.38 0.94 -7.02
CA ASP A 142 7.01 -0.21 -7.66
C ASP A 142 8.50 -0.33 -7.27
N PHE A 143 9.19 0.80 -7.14
CA PHE A 143 10.56 0.85 -6.62
C PHE A 143 10.60 0.44 -5.14
N HIS A 144 9.72 0.99 -4.30
CA HIS A 144 9.67 0.70 -2.87
C HIS A 144 9.39 -0.79 -2.61
N SER A 145 8.51 -1.43 -3.36
CA SER A 145 8.20 -2.85 -3.20
C SER A 145 9.47 -3.73 -3.31
N VAL A 146 10.34 -3.43 -4.29
CA VAL A 146 11.62 -4.13 -4.47
C VAL A 146 12.58 -3.79 -3.34
N LEU A 147 12.70 -2.51 -2.99
CA LEU A 147 13.56 -2.03 -1.91
C LEU A 147 13.17 -2.64 -0.56
N TYR A 148 11.87 -2.73 -0.28
CA TYR A 148 11.31 -3.32 0.93
C TYR A 148 11.73 -4.79 1.08
N MET A 149 11.56 -5.58 0.01
CA MET A 149 11.99 -6.99 0.01
C MET A 149 13.50 -7.12 0.18
N LEU A 150 14.27 -6.27 -0.50
CA LEU A 150 15.72 -6.24 -0.40
C LEU A 150 16.20 -5.93 1.03
N TYR A 151 15.65 -4.87 1.63
CA TYR A 151 16.05 -4.32 2.91
C TYR A 151 15.61 -5.19 4.10
N HIS A 152 14.36 -5.67 4.09
CA HIS A 152 13.80 -6.40 5.22
C HIS A 152 13.94 -7.92 5.12
N HIS A 153 14.24 -8.46 3.93
CA HIS A 153 14.29 -9.91 3.72
C HIS A 153 15.60 -10.39 3.07
N HIS A 154 15.94 -9.92 1.87
CA HIS A 154 17.04 -10.53 1.10
C HIS A 154 18.41 -10.28 1.73
N VAL A 155 18.71 -9.05 2.16
CA VAL A 155 19.98 -8.74 2.84
C VAL A 155 20.04 -9.37 4.24
N PRO A 156 19.04 -9.20 5.14
CA PRO A 156 19.06 -9.87 6.44
C PRO A 156 19.10 -11.40 6.36
N GLY A 157 18.55 -11.99 5.30
CA GLY A 157 18.58 -13.43 5.02
C GLY A 157 19.86 -13.93 4.34
N ASN A 158 20.81 -13.03 4.03
CA ASN A 158 22.02 -13.33 3.25
C ASN A 158 21.75 -14.04 1.90
N GLU A 159 20.66 -13.65 1.22
CA GLU A 159 20.21 -14.27 -0.01
C GLU A 159 20.90 -13.61 -1.23
N MET A 160 22.22 -13.74 -1.35
CA MET A 160 23.06 -12.96 -2.27
C MET A 160 22.60 -12.97 -3.74
N GLU A 161 22.09 -14.10 -4.25
CA GLU A 161 21.55 -14.16 -5.62
C GLU A 161 20.27 -13.32 -5.77
N LYS A 162 19.42 -13.28 -4.74
CA LYS A 162 18.26 -12.37 -4.71
C LYS A 162 18.69 -10.92 -4.53
N VAL A 163 19.75 -10.64 -3.77
CA VAL A 163 20.32 -9.29 -3.64
C VAL A 163 20.76 -8.76 -5.00
N LYS A 164 21.49 -9.55 -5.80
CA LYS A 164 21.90 -9.17 -7.16
C LYS A 164 20.69 -8.99 -8.08
N ALA A 165 19.70 -9.88 -8.00
CA ALA A 165 18.47 -9.76 -8.77
C ALA A 165 17.70 -8.47 -8.42
N SER A 166 17.55 -8.15 -7.13
CA SER A 166 16.93 -6.91 -6.65
C SER A 166 17.71 -5.68 -7.09
N ALA A 167 19.05 -5.71 -7.12
CA ALA A 167 19.85 -4.59 -7.62
C ALA A 167 19.59 -4.30 -9.11
N ALA A 168 19.50 -5.35 -9.93
CA ALA A 168 19.14 -5.23 -11.34
C ALA A 168 17.70 -4.71 -11.51
N GLU A 169 16.76 -5.21 -10.70
CA GLU A 169 15.37 -4.76 -10.74
C GLU A 169 15.23 -3.29 -10.28
N LEU A 170 15.89 -2.88 -9.20
CA LEU A 170 15.92 -1.48 -8.75
C LEU A 170 16.47 -0.54 -9.82
N THR A 171 17.48 -0.97 -10.57
CA THR A 171 18.01 -0.19 -11.71
C THR A 171 16.93 0.02 -12.77
N GLN A 172 16.19 -1.03 -13.15
CA GLN A 172 15.07 -0.93 -14.10
C GLN A 172 13.92 -0.06 -13.57
N LYS A 173 13.57 -0.18 -12.28
CA LYS A 173 12.55 0.67 -11.66
C LYS A 173 12.99 2.13 -11.61
N MET A 174 14.28 2.39 -11.40
CA MET A 174 14.85 3.72 -11.44
C MET A 174 14.73 4.37 -12.82
N ASP A 175 14.93 3.61 -13.90
CA ASP A 175 14.72 4.11 -15.27
C ASP A 175 13.26 4.56 -15.50
N LEU A 176 12.29 3.77 -15.02
CA LEU A 176 10.87 4.14 -15.07
C LEU A 176 10.57 5.38 -14.23
N LEU A 177 11.10 5.45 -13.01
CA LEU A 177 10.94 6.60 -12.11
C LEU A 177 11.59 7.87 -12.69
N ASN A 178 12.70 7.74 -13.41
CA ASN A 178 13.35 8.84 -14.13
C ASN A 178 12.51 9.39 -15.29
N ALA A 179 11.70 8.54 -15.93
CA ALA A 179 10.76 8.94 -16.97
C ALA A 179 9.43 9.49 -16.40
N ALA A 180 9.13 9.24 -15.13
CA ALA A 180 7.88 9.67 -14.51
C ALA A 180 7.80 11.20 -14.38
N THR A 181 6.58 11.73 -14.47
CA THR A 181 6.27 13.15 -14.30
C THR A 181 5.35 13.36 -13.11
N LEU A 182 5.52 14.47 -12.40
CA LEU A 182 4.64 14.78 -11.27
C LEU A 182 3.22 15.11 -11.74
N PRO A 183 2.19 14.69 -10.99
CA PRO A 183 0.83 15.15 -11.24
C PRO A 183 0.75 16.67 -11.06
N GLY A 184 -0.18 17.32 -11.78
CA GLY A 184 -0.28 18.79 -11.81
C GLY A 184 -0.31 19.47 -10.44
N ARG A 185 -0.90 18.82 -9.42
CA ARG A 185 -0.96 19.33 -8.04
C ARG A 185 0.40 19.44 -7.33
N LEU A 186 1.45 18.79 -7.84
CA LEU A 186 2.81 18.80 -7.28
C LEU A 186 3.83 19.45 -8.21
N LYS A 187 3.41 20.10 -9.30
CA LYS A 187 4.31 20.67 -10.30
C LYS A 187 5.32 21.67 -9.72
N GLU A 188 4.95 22.38 -8.66
CA GLU A 188 5.85 23.32 -7.96
C GLU A 188 7.02 22.62 -7.27
N LYS A 189 6.87 21.33 -6.91
CA LYS A 189 7.92 20.51 -6.30
C LYS A 189 8.85 19.86 -7.32
N GLU A 190 8.64 20.08 -8.63
CA GLU A 190 9.40 19.42 -9.70
C GLU A 190 10.93 19.58 -9.58
N PRO A 191 11.49 20.77 -9.27
CA PRO A 191 12.94 20.91 -9.11
C PRO A 191 13.50 20.09 -7.94
N GLU A 192 12.81 20.07 -6.80
CA GLU A 192 13.21 19.30 -5.62
C GLU A 192 13.11 17.80 -5.89
N PHE A 193 12.02 17.38 -6.52
CA PHE A 193 11.79 16.00 -6.94
C PHE A 193 12.89 15.52 -7.89
N GLN A 194 13.23 16.28 -8.93
CA GLN A 194 14.30 15.92 -9.86
C GLN A 194 15.65 15.79 -9.15
N ALA A 195 15.98 16.72 -8.25
CA ALA A 195 17.23 16.66 -7.50
C ALA A 195 17.31 15.44 -6.58
N ALA A 196 16.23 15.13 -5.85
CA ALA A 196 16.18 13.95 -4.99
C ALA A 196 16.18 12.64 -5.79
N ARG A 197 15.48 12.61 -6.94
CA ARG A 197 15.47 11.47 -7.85
C ARG A 197 16.84 11.17 -8.41
N SER A 198 17.62 12.20 -8.79
CA SER A 198 19.00 12.00 -9.25
C SER A 198 19.90 11.41 -8.16
N ARG A 199 19.78 11.87 -6.90
CA ARG A 199 20.53 11.27 -5.77
C ARG A 199 20.17 9.81 -5.56
N LEU A 200 18.88 9.48 -5.58
CA LEU A 200 18.43 8.09 -5.50
C LEU A 200 19.02 7.23 -6.63
N ALA A 201 19.06 7.75 -7.87
CA ALA A 201 19.65 7.04 -9.00
C ALA A 201 21.16 6.79 -8.83
N GLU A 202 21.90 7.76 -8.29
CA GLU A 202 23.32 7.62 -7.96
C GLU A 202 23.53 6.52 -6.89
N SER A 203 22.74 6.55 -5.82
CA SER A 203 22.78 5.52 -4.76
C SER A 203 22.43 4.13 -5.28
N VAL A 204 21.44 3.99 -6.17
CA VAL A 204 21.09 2.72 -6.82
C VAL A 204 22.25 2.22 -7.69
N GLY A 205 22.88 3.09 -8.46
CA GLY A 205 24.05 2.75 -9.28
C GLY A 205 25.23 2.28 -8.43
N ALA A 206 25.51 2.97 -7.32
CA ALA A 206 26.56 2.59 -6.38
C ALA A 206 26.27 1.24 -5.71
N PHE A 207 25.03 1.01 -5.27
CA PHE A 207 24.59 -0.26 -4.71
C PHE A 207 24.74 -1.40 -5.72
N ALA A 208 24.24 -1.23 -6.95
CA ALA A 208 24.34 -2.23 -8.00
C ALA A 208 25.78 -2.61 -8.32
N ALA A 209 26.69 -1.62 -8.45
CA ALA A 209 28.11 -1.87 -8.63
C ALA A 209 28.73 -2.60 -7.42
N GLY A 210 28.32 -2.24 -6.21
CA GLY A 210 28.78 -2.86 -4.97
C GLY A 210 28.40 -4.34 -4.82
N THR A 211 27.26 -4.77 -5.37
CA THR A 211 26.83 -6.19 -5.28
C THR A 211 27.78 -7.18 -5.92
N ALA A 212 28.65 -6.74 -6.84
CA ALA A 212 29.68 -7.58 -7.46
C ALA A 212 30.84 -7.94 -6.51
N SER A 213 31.05 -7.13 -5.46
CA SER A 213 32.13 -7.35 -4.48
C SER A 213 31.90 -8.55 -3.56
N GLY A 214 30.63 -8.90 -3.31
CA GLY A 214 30.24 -9.90 -2.32
C GLY A 214 30.53 -9.50 -0.86
N ASP A 215 31.00 -8.29 -0.61
CA ASP A 215 31.23 -7.76 0.74
C ASP A 215 29.88 -7.37 1.36
N GLU A 216 29.39 -8.20 2.29
CA GLU A 216 28.11 -8.01 2.98
C GLU A 216 28.01 -6.63 3.66
N LYS A 217 29.11 -6.14 4.25
CA LYS A 217 29.11 -4.84 4.91
C LYS A 217 29.01 -3.71 3.89
N ALA A 218 29.79 -3.78 2.82
CA ALA A 218 29.72 -2.78 1.76
C ALA A 218 28.34 -2.74 1.08
N ILE A 219 27.71 -3.90 0.88
CA ILE A 219 26.34 -4.02 0.35
C ILE A 219 25.33 -3.40 1.31
N SER A 220 25.44 -3.68 2.61
CA SER A 220 24.54 -3.11 3.62
C SER A 220 24.69 -1.58 3.70
N ASP A 221 25.92 -1.05 3.75
CA ASP A 221 26.17 0.38 3.85
C ASP A 221 25.65 1.12 2.59
N ALA A 222 25.82 0.54 1.40
CA ALA A 222 25.26 1.09 0.16
C ALA A 222 23.73 1.03 0.14
N LEU A 223 23.14 -0.04 0.67
CA LEU A 223 21.69 -0.18 0.76
C LEU A 223 21.05 0.85 1.71
N GLU A 224 21.71 1.19 2.82
CA GLU A 224 21.27 2.28 3.71
C GLU A 224 21.18 3.62 2.96
N SER A 225 22.13 3.88 2.04
CA SER A 225 22.10 5.10 1.22
C SER A 225 20.91 5.10 0.26
N VAL A 226 20.62 3.96 -0.38
CA VAL A 226 19.42 3.80 -1.23
C VAL A 226 18.15 4.05 -0.43
N HIS A 227 18.05 3.48 0.78
CA HIS A 227 16.89 3.64 1.64
C HIS A 227 16.70 5.09 2.11
N ALA A 228 17.77 5.75 2.54
CA ALA A 228 17.74 7.15 2.97
C ALA A 228 17.33 8.09 1.83
N ASP A 229 17.89 7.92 0.63
CA ASP A 229 17.52 8.74 -0.54
C ASP A 229 16.09 8.47 -1.01
N TYR A 230 15.61 7.22 -0.89
CA TYR A 230 14.21 6.87 -1.14
C TYR A 230 13.28 7.62 -0.18
N GLN A 231 13.54 7.58 1.12
CA GLN A 231 12.74 8.30 2.12
C GLN A 231 12.78 9.82 1.89
N ALA A 232 13.94 10.37 1.52
CA ALA A 232 14.08 11.79 1.20
C ALA A 232 13.24 12.18 -0.03
N LEU A 233 13.20 11.33 -1.06
CA LEU A 233 12.36 11.52 -2.25
C LEU A 233 10.86 11.39 -1.91
N GLU A 234 10.47 10.37 -1.14
CA GLU A 234 9.08 10.15 -0.75
C GLU A 234 8.52 11.34 0.03
N LYS A 235 9.31 11.91 0.95
CA LYS A 235 8.92 13.07 1.76
C LYS A 235 8.57 14.30 0.93
N ILE A 236 9.17 14.47 -0.25
CA ILE A 236 8.81 15.57 -1.17
C ILE A 236 7.37 15.38 -1.69
N LEU A 237 6.90 14.14 -1.83
CA LEU A 237 5.57 13.84 -2.39
C LEU A 237 4.44 13.85 -1.36
N GLN A 238 4.78 13.80 -0.07
CA GLN A 238 3.84 13.95 1.05
C GLN A 238 3.42 15.42 1.21
#